data_AF-A0A9W9EIK8-F1
#
_entry.id   AF-A0A9W9EIK8-F1
#
_cell.length_a   1.000
_cell.length_b   1.000
_cell.length_c   1.000
_cell.angle_alpha   90.00
_cell.angle_beta   90.00
_cell.angle_gamma   90.00
#
_symmetry.space_group_name_H-M   'P 1'
#
loop_
_entity.id
_entity.type
_entity.pdbx_description
1 polymer ?
#
loop_
_entity_poly.entity_id
_entity_poly.type
_entity_poly.pdbx_seq_one_letter_code
_entity_poly.pdbx_strand_id
1 'polypeptide(L)'
;MPAVESPRGTFLISLLPTKDLVGAFLAINILACLVVLLSRKWITYFSKPTRPSSPDLEKPAPRPGVREKVTRKPGEWTSSTFKRPIAAPYTDWDVHNTKPIPYRPFRYGPKYFVTLGLRSMKWDEWIELDNHYLKYHADKKKRIEQRGEKCFGTAPEAMDGAIELLEELCTYLPERYPAMFEKTPTGIANKVTNETFNITQRPLPEDPMATAARLVQDDLAVMIERADGEYYLLAGAILLAGFWRLSDKFGMRLSDIHTSGDVPQYKEKLEKGMMNFFRRLKPEEPVLRNNYFIQVDDSLPWSHSIGPEDAETVSWNTAEKNKAIENHFFRSERQSLRRLPRSGAVIFTIRTYFEPITAIVKEPYVPGRLASAIRSWGDDVSRYKGKEKYAEVLLEYLDQKHQEQVANGLEVEKEDEVRKYPL
;
A
#
# COMPACT_ATOMS: atom_id res chain seq x y z
N MET A 1 -68.39 -51.90 85.12
CA MET A 1 -69.24 -51.80 83.90
C MET A 1 -70.12 -50.57 84.05
N PRO A 2 -70.36 -49.72 83.03
CA PRO A 2 -69.64 -49.41 81.78
C PRO A 2 -69.08 -47.95 81.84
N ALA A 3 -68.80 -47.34 80.68
CA ALA A 3 -68.30 -45.99 80.39
C ALA A 3 -66.77 -45.85 80.23
N VAL A 4 -66.33 -45.65 78.98
CA VAL A 4 -65.05 -45.01 78.66
C VAL A 4 -65.33 -43.95 77.60
N GLU A 5 -65.16 -42.69 78.01
CA GLU A 5 -65.14 -41.48 77.19
C GLU A 5 -63.70 -41.18 76.71
N SER A 6 -63.59 -40.61 75.48
CA SER A 6 -62.73 -39.45 75.10
C SER A 6 -61.18 -39.57 75.11
N PRO A 7 -60.39 -38.76 74.35
CA PRO A 7 -60.62 -38.06 73.06
C PRO A 7 -59.48 -38.18 72.01
N ARG A 8 -59.82 -37.68 70.81
CA ARG A 8 -59.03 -37.07 69.72
C ARG A 8 -57.53 -36.75 69.95
N GLY A 9 -56.72 -37.06 68.93
CA GLY A 9 -55.41 -36.47 68.66
C GLY A 9 -55.19 -36.27 67.16
N THR A 10 -55.30 -35.02 66.72
CA THR A 10 -55.16 -34.52 65.34
C THR A 10 -53.67 -34.34 64.99
N PHE A 11 -53.18 -34.91 63.88
CA PHE A 11 -51.93 -34.47 63.25
C PHE A 11 -52.27 -33.58 62.05
N LEU A 12 -52.03 -32.27 62.21
CA LEU A 12 -52.07 -31.25 61.16
C LEU A 12 -50.83 -31.39 60.27
N ILE A 13 -51.00 -31.79 59.01
CA ILE A 13 -50.04 -31.48 57.95
C ILE A 13 -50.49 -30.13 57.37
N SER A 14 -49.78 -29.05 57.71
CA SER A 14 -50.04 -27.72 57.18
C SER A 14 -49.68 -27.67 55.70
N LEU A 15 -50.69 -27.64 54.83
CA LEU A 15 -50.57 -27.31 53.42
C LEU A 15 -50.19 -25.82 53.28
N LEU A 16 -49.05 -25.53 52.65
CA LEU A 16 -48.64 -24.17 52.31
C LEU A 16 -49.67 -23.55 51.34
N PRO A 17 -50.08 -22.28 51.54
CA PRO A 17 -51.10 -21.65 50.71
C PRO A 17 -50.62 -21.49 49.26
N THR A 18 -51.49 -21.81 48.30
CA THR A 18 -51.24 -21.82 46.85
C THR A 18 -50.67 -20.51 46.27
N LYS A 19 -50.81 -19.39 46.97
CA LYS A 19 -50.19 -18.10 46.59
C LYS A 19 -48.67 -18.11 46.74
N ASP A 20 -48.13 -18.83 47.72
CA ASP A 20 -46.69 -18.94 47.95
C ASP A 20 -46.01 -19.81 46.89
N LEU A 21 -46.74 -20.80 46.35
CA LEU A 21 -46.25 -21.65 45.26
C LEU A 21 -46.11 -20.88 43.94
N VAL A 22 -47.06 -19.98 43.63
CA VAL A 22 -47.01 -19.14 42.42
C VAL A 22 -45.89 -18.08 42.54
N GLY A 23 -45.73 -17.49 43.73
CA GLY A 23 -44.63 -16.57 44.01
C GLY A 23 -43.26 -17.26 43.90
N ALA A 24 -43.12 -18.47 44.46
CA ALA A 24 -41.90 -19.26 44.35
C ALA A 24 -41.62 -19.67 42.89
N PHE A 25 -42.64 -20.06 42.13
CA PHE A 25 -42.48 -20.42 40.72
C PHE A 25 -42.03 -19.21 39.87
N LEU A 26 -42.60 -18.03 40.07
CA LEU A 26 -42.16 -16.80 39.40
C LEU A 26 -40.74 -16.40 39.78
N ALA A 27 -40.38 -16.50 41.06
CA ALA A 27 -39.03 -16.20 41.54
C ALA A 27 -37.98 -17.17 40.93
N ILE A 28 -38.29 -18.47 40.84
CA ILE A 28 -37.43 -19.47 40.22
C ILE A 28 -37.24 -19.19 38.73
N ASN A 29 -38.30 -18.81 38.01
CA ASN A 29 -38.20 -18.48 36.58
C ASN A 29 -37.42 -17.18 36.34
N ILE A 30 -37.59 -16.16 37.18
CA ILE A 30 -36.79 -14.93 37.10
C ILE A 30 -35.31 -15.22 37.38
N LEU A 31 -35.02 -16.07 38.39
CA LEU A 31 -33.66 -16.48 38.70
C LEU A 31 -33.05 -17.32 37.57
N ALA A 32 -33.81 -18.23 36.96
CA ALA A 32 -33.37 -19.00 35.80
C ALA A 32 -33.07 -18.10 34.60
N CYS A 33 -33.94 -17.12 34.31
CA CYS A 33 -33.71 -16.11 33.28
C CYS A 33 -32.46 -15.27 33.56
N LEU A 34 -32.24 -14.85 34.81
CA LEU A 34 -31.03 -14.12 35.21
C LEU A 34 -29.77 -14.98 35.05
N VAL A 35 -29.82 -16.26 35.42
CA VAL A 35 -28.69 -17.20 35.24
C VAL A 35 -28.42 -17.42 33.75
N VAL A 36 -29.44 -17.53 32.90
CA VAL A 36 -29.28 -17.64 31.44
C VAL A 36 -28.72 -16.35 30.81
N LEU A 37 -29.15 -15.19 31.30
CA LEU A 37 -28.63 -13.90 30.83
C LEU A 37 -27.19 -13.66 31.29
N LEU A 38 -26.86 -14.03 32.53
CA LEU A 38 -25.51 -13.96 33.07
C LEU A 38 -24.60 -14.98 32.42
N SER A 39 -25.05 -16.21 32.16
CA SER A 39 -24.28 -17.22 31.45
C SER A 39 -24.09 -16.85 29.97
N ARG A 40 -25.09 -16.28 29.30
CA ARG A 40 -24.92 -15.70 27.96
C ARG A 40 -23.93 -14.54 27.97
N LYS A 41 -24.00 -13.63 28.94
CA LYS A 41 -23.01 -12.55 29.09
C LYS A 41 -21.61 -13.10 29.36
N TRP A 42 -21.49 -14.11 30.20
CA TRP A 42 -20.22 -14.75 30.56
C TRP A 42 -19.63 -15.52 29.37
N ILE A 43 -20.45 -16.27 28.63
CA ILE A 43 -20.08 -16.93 27.37
C ILE A 43 -19.70 -15.87 26.34
N THR A 44 -20.42 -14.75 26.17
CA THR A 44 -19.98 -13.69 25.24
C THR A 44 -18.72 -12.96 25.70
N TYR A 45 -18.46 -12.88 27.01
CA TYR A 45 -17.28 -12.23 27.57
C TYR A 45 -16.03 -13.10 27.45
N PHE A 46 -16.16 -14.41 27.66
CA PHE A 46 -15.06 -15.38 27.62
C PHE A 46 -14.91 -16.12 26.28
N SER A 47 -15.96 -16.17 25.44
CA SER A 47 -15.91 -16.73 24.08
C SER A 47 -15.65 -15.65 23.05
N LYS A 48 -14.69 -14.76 23.32
CA LYS A 48 -14.03 -14.06 22.21
C LYS A 48 -13.14 -15.09 21.54
N PRO A 49 -13.43 -15.56 20.32
CA PRO A 49 -12.42 -16.26 19.56
C PRO A 49 -11.23 -15.31 19.47
N THR A 50 -10.07 -15.73 19.97
CA THR A 50 -8.80 -15.12 19.61
C THR A 50 -8.57 -15.44 18.14
N ARG A 51 -9.29 -14.73 17.27
CA ARG A 51 -8.98 -14.66 15.85
C ARG A 51 -7.62 -13.96 15.76
N PRO A 52 -6.67 -14.46 14.96
CA PRO A 52 -5.59 -13.60 14.51
C PRO A 52 -6.26 -12.45 13.76
N SER A 53 -6.21 -11.24 14.31
CA SER A 53 -6.77 -10.09 13.60
C SER A 53 -5.92 -9.88 12.36
N SER A 54 -6.58 -9.67 11.22
CA SER A 54 -5.95 -8.90 10.14
C SER A 54 -5.34 -7.64 10.77
N PRO A 55 -4.14 -7.19 10.36
CA PRO A 55 -3.51 -6.02 10.97
C PRO A 55 -4.42 -4.82 10.79
N ASP A 56 -4.94 -4.30 11.89
CA ASP A 56 -5.64 -3.03 11.93
C ASP A 56 -4.62 -1.92 11.63
N LEU A 57 -4.65 -1.40 10.40
CA LEU A 57 -3.74 -0.35 9.92
C LEU A 57 -4.07 1.03 10.50
N GLU A 58 -5.20 1.18 11.21
CA GLU A 58 -5.56 2.41 11.96
C GLU A 58 -5.02 2.38 13.39
N LYS A 59 -4.55 1.21 13.84
CA LYS A 59 -3.79 1.11 15.08
C LYS A 59 -2.41 1.73 14.88
N PRO A 60 -2.01 2.72 15.69
CA PRO A 60 -0.63 3.20 15.69
C PRO A 60 0.30 2.00 15.85
N ALA A 61 1.41 2.00 15.11
CA ALA A 61 2.50 1.06 15.32
C ALA A 61 2.78 0.87 16.82
N PRO A 62 3.17 -0.33 17.28
CA PRO A 62 3.36 -0.61 18.70
C PRO A 62 4.14 0.52 19.38
N ARG A 63 3.63 0.95 20.55
CA ARG A 63 4.19 2.05 21.35
C ARG A 63 5.71 1.91 21.38
N PRO A 64 6.46 2.99 21.15
CA PRO A 64 7.91 2.90 21.12
C PRO A 64 8.39 2.43 22.50
N GLY A 65 8.90 1.19 22.59
CA GLY A 65 10.08 0.99 23.42
C GLY A 65 11.07 2.08 23.02
N VAL A 66 11.66 2.78 23.98
CA VAL A 66 12.50 3.98 23.81
C VAL A 66 13.32 3.87 22.52
N ARG A 67 12.79 4.44 21.42
CA ARG A 67 13.44 4.34 20.12
C ARG A 67 14.66 5.23 20.21
N GLU A 68 15.85 4.66 20.06
CA GLU A 68 17.10 5.39 20.14
C GLU A 68 17.04 6.64 19.27
N LYS A 69 17.44 7.77 19.86
CA LYS A 69 17.63 9.01 19.10
C LYS A 69 18.70 8.75 18.05
N VAL A 70 18.48 9.18 16.82
CA VAL A 70 19.50 9.14 15.76
C VAL A 70 20.65 10.04 16.20
N THR A 71 21.79 9.44 16.55
CA THR A 71 22.97 10.14 17.08
C THR A 71 23.98 10.54 16.01
N ARG A 72 23.88 9.99 14.79
CA ARG A 72 24.79 10.34 13.68
C ARG A 72 24.59 11.78 13.22
N LYS A 73 25.69 12.38 12.76
CA LYS A 73 25.68 13.73 12.17
C LYS A 73 24.93 13.71 10.82
N PRO A 74 24.18 14.78 10.50
CA PRO A 74 23.62 14.97 9.17
C PRO A 74 24.66 14.82 8.05
N GLY A 75 24.27 14.23 6.92
CA GLY A 75 25.14 14.01 5.77
C GLY A 75 26.19 12.90 5.94
N GLU A 76 26.36 12.36 7.15
CA GLU A 76 27.28 11.26 7.42
C GLU A 76 26.51 9.94 7.58
N TRP A 77 27.05 8.89 6.97
CA TRP A 77 26.56 7.52 7.14
C TRP A 77 27.72 6.60 7.51
N THR A 78 27.55 5.88 8.63
CA THR A 78 28.43 4.76 8.97
C THR A 78 27.81 3.50 8.40
N SER A 79 28.58 2.76 7.60
CA SER A 79 28.11 1.53 7.00
C SER A 79 27.60 0.55 8.06
N SER A 80 26.45 -0.04 7.79
CA SER A 80 25.85 -1.08 8.63
C SER A 80 26.34 -2.45 8.16
N THR A 81 26.55 -3.36 9.10
CA THR A 81 26.85 -4.78 8.82
C THR A 81 25.60 -5.58 8.44
N PHE A 82 24.41 -4.96 8.53
CA PHE A 82 23.16 -5.61 8.17
C PHE A 82 23.20 -6.12 6.73
N LYS A 83 22.77 -7.37 6.57
CA LYS A 83 22.50 -7.98 5.27
C LYS A 83 21.03 -8.34 5.21
N ARG A 84 20.40 -8.04 4.08
CA ARG A 84 19.04 -8.47 3.79
C ARG A 84 18.93 -9.99 3.94
N PRO A 85 17.87 -10.53 4.56
CA PRO A 85 17.58 -11.97 4.51
C PRO A 85 17.45 -12.45 3.06
N ILE A 86 18.00 -13.62 2.74
CA ILE A 86 17.90 -14.25 1.41
C ILE A 86 16.42 -14.36 1.03
N ALA A 87 16.06 -13.95 -0.18
CA ALA A 87 14.67 -13.98 -0.62
C ALA A 87 14.25 -15.43 -0.92
N ALA A 88 13.04 -15.80 -0.50
CA ALA A 88 12.47 -17.09 -0.87
C ALA A 88 12.07 -17.07 -2.36
N PRO A 89 12.41 -18.10 -3.15
CA PRO A 89 11.93 -18.20 -4.53
C PRO A 89 10.41 -18.10 -4.62
N TYR A 90 9.89 -17.41 -5.64
CA TYR A 90 8.46 -17.40 -5.90
C TYR A 90 8.06 -18.69 -6.60
N THR A 91 7.70 -19.69 -5.80
CA THR A 91 7.18 -20.97 -6.29
C THR A 91 5.96 -20.73 -7.17
N ASP A 92 5.94 -21.34 -8.36
CA ASP A 92 4.89 -21.22 -9.38
C ASP A 92 4.77 -19.85 -10.07
N TRP A 93 5.74 -18.95 -9.87
CA TRP A 93 5.82 -17.72 -10.65
C TRP A 93 6.21 -18.01 -12.09
N ASP A 94 5.53 -17.34 -13.01
CA ASP A 94 5.71 -17.41 -14.45
C ASP A 94 5.48 -16.05 -15.09
N VAL A 95 6.41 -15.66 -15.97
CA VAL A 95 6.45 -14.33 -16.61
C VAL A 95 5.32 -14.09 -17.61
N HIS A 96 4.54 -15.13 -17.97
CA HIS A 96 3.42 -15.01 -18.90
C HIS A 96 2.06 -15.14 -18.21
N ASN A 97 2.01 -15.85 -17.08
CA ASN A 97 0.75 -16.24 -16.44
C ASN A 97 0.54 -15.65 -15.05
N THR A 98 1.59 -15.23 -14.33
CA THR A 98 1.43 -14.68 -12.98
C THR A 98 0.82 -13.29 -13.04
N LYS A 99 -0.43 -13.17 -12.62
CA LYS A 99 -1.18 -11.91 -12.68
C LYS A 99 -0.64 -10.87 -11.70
N PRO A 100 -0.79 -9.57 -12.01
CA PRO A 100 -0.52 -8.49 -11.07
C PRO A 100 -1.36 -8.63 -9.80
N ILE A 101 -0.79 -8.22 -8.67
CA ILE A 101 -1.48 -8.16 -7.39
C ILE A 101 -2.44 -6.94 -7.39
N PRO A 102 -3.75 -7.12 -7.17
CA PRO A 102 -4.75 -6.06 -7.37
C PRO A 102 -4.84 -5.12 -6.15
N TYR A 103 -3.89 -4.19 -6.01
CA TYR A 103 -3.98 -3.14 -4.97
C TYR A 103 -5.14 -2.15 -5.27
N ARG A 104 -5.98 -1.89 -4.27
CA ARG A 104 -7.19 -1.03 -4.25
C ARG A 104 -7.20 -0.11 -3.00
N PRO A 105 -6.15 0.71 -2.77
CA PRO A 105 -5.88 1.36 -1.47
C PRO A 105 -6.89 2.42 -1.02
N PHE A 106 -8.00 2.56 -1.74
CA PHE A 106 -9.11 3.45 -1.43
C PHE A 106 -10.06 2.81 -0.39
N ARG A 107 -10.58 3.64 0.51
CA ARG A 107 -11.48 3.24 1.60
C ARG A 107 -12.79 4.01 1.51
N TYR A 108 -13.85 3.47 2.12
CA TYR A 108 -15.10 4.21 2.29
C TYR A 108 -14.88 5.53 3.04
N GLY A 109 -15.64 6.54 2.65
CA GLY A 109 -15.77 7.80 3.37
C GLY A 109 -16.52 7.66 4.71
N PRO A 110 -16.93 8.77 5.35
CA PRO A 110 -17.04 10.12 4.78
C PRO A 110 -15.76 10.96 4.85
N LYS A 111 -14.70 10.49 5.52
CA LYS A 111 -13.46 11.26 5.72
C LYS A 111 -12.28 10.63 5.00
N TYR A 112 -11.65 11.40 4.11
CA TYR A 112 -10.36 11.07 3.54
C TYR A 112 -9.22 11.63 4.40
N PHE A 113 -8.33 10.76 4.88
CA PHE A 113 -7.17 11.18 5.67
C PHE A 113 -5.89 11.16 4.83
N VAL A 114 -5.25 12.32 4.71
CA VAL A 114 -3.91 12.43 4.16
C VAL A 114 -2.91 11.96 5.23
N THR A 115 -2.36 10.76 5.04
CA THR A 115 -1.35 10.17 5.93
C THR A 115 -0.22 9.55 5.10
N LEU A 116 0.91 9.20 5.73
CA LEU A 116 2.00 8.50 5.04
C LEU A 116 1.62 7.06 4.63
N GLY A 117 0.61 6.45 5.28
CA GLY A 117 0.11 5.12 4.92
C GLY A 117 1.14 3.98 5.00
N LEU A 118 2.16 4.14 5.86
CA LEU A 118 3.29 3.22 5.95
C LEU A 118 2.91 1.92 6.67
N ARG A 119 3.36 0.79 6.13
CA ARG A 119 3.36 -0.53 6.76
C ARG A 119 4.75 -1.16 6.64
N SER A 120 5.09 -2.09 7.52
CA SER A 120 6.32 -2.86 7.38
C SER A 120 6.30 -3.69 6.09
N MET A 121 7.45 -3.79 5.43
CA MET A 121 7.65 -4.60 4.23
C MET A 121 8.23 -5.96 4.62
N LYS A 122 7.69 -7.06 4.06
CA LYS A 122 8.38 -8.35 4.08
C LYS A 122 9.45 -8.36 2.98
N TRP A 123 10.59 -8.97 3.25
CA TRP A 123 11.71 -8.94 2.31
C TRP A 123 11.43 -9.59 0.96
N ASP A 124 10.64 -10.67 0.91
CA ASP A 124 10.21 -11.33 -0.33
C ASP A 124 9.22 -10.50 -1.17
N GLU A 125 8.73 -9.40 -0.60
CA GLU A 125 7.82 -8.45 -1.21
C GLU A 125 8.55 -7.15 -1.60
N TRP A 126 9.88 -7.14 -1.72
CA TRP A 126 10.58 -5.91 -2.13
C TRP A 126 10.20 -5.50 -3.56
N ILE A 127 10.50 -6.36 -4.54
CA ILE A 127 10.15 -6.17 -5.94
C ILE A 127 9.11 -7.23 -6.35
N GLU A 128 8.00 -6.77 -6.91
CA GLU A 128 6.89 -7.60 -7.38
C GLU A 128 6.80 -7.57 -8.90
N LEU A 129 7.25 -8.66 -9.52
CA LEU A 129 7.16 -8.86 -10.97
C LEU A 129 5.92 -9.69 -11.31
N ASP A 130 5.31 -9.38 -12.45
CA ASP A 130 4.12 -10.06 -12.97
C ASP A 130 4.20 -10.27 -14.48
N ASN A 131 3.13 -10.80 -15.04
CA ASN A 131 3.03 -11.12 -16.46
C ASN A 131 3.00 -9.90 -17.39
N HIS A 132 2.95 -8.68 -16.85
CA HIS A 132 3.15 -7.47 -17.63
C HIS A 132 4.64 -7.08 -17.75
N TYR A 133 5.57 -7.85 -17.15
CA TYR A 133 7.00 -7.54 -17.15
C TYR A 133 7.52 -7.15 -18.53
N LEU A 134 7.27 -7.96 -19.56
CA LEU A 134 7.79 -7.73 -20.91
C LEU A 134 7.31 -6.40 -21.52
N LYS A 135 6.03 -6.04 -21.30
CA LYS A 135 5.47 -4.76 -21.72
C LYS A 135 6.19 -3.60 -21.04
N TYR A 136 6.30 -3.66 -19.71
CA TYR A 136 6.94 -2.61 -18.91
C TYR A 136 8.42 -2.46 -19.25
N HIS A 137 9.12 -3.58 -19.41
CA HIS A 137 10.52 -3.60 -19.83
C HIS A 137 10.70 -2.92 -21.20
N ALA A 138 9.85 -3.26 -22.19
CA ALA A 138 9.89 -2.65 -23.51
C ALA A 138 9.65 -1.13 -23.47
N ASP A 139 8.66 -0.67 -22.69
CA ASP A 139 8.38 0.76 -22.50
C ASP A 139 9.58 1.47 -21.86
N LYS A 140 10.17 0.88 -20.82
CA LYS A 140 11.34 1.45 -20.13
C LYS A 140 12.57 1.50 -21.05
N LYS A 141 12.86 0.43 -21.78
CA LYS A 141 13.95 0.38 -22.76
C LYS A 141 13.79 1.48 -23.82
N LYS A 142 12.61 1.57 -24.44
CA LYS A 142 12.29 2.61 -25.43
C LYS A 142 12.50 4.02 -24.86
N ARG A 143 12.08 4.26 -23.62
CA ARG A 143 12.22 5.59 -23.00
C ARG A 143 13.65 5.92 -22.62
N ILE A 144 14.44 4.94 -22.16
CA ILE A 144 15.88 5.10 -21.93
C ILE A 144 16.56 5.54 -23.23
N GLU A 145 16.27 4.86 -24.35
CA GLU A 145 16.84 5.17 -25.67
C GLU A 145 16.39 6.53 -26.20
N GLN A 146 15.10 6.87 -26.07
CA GLN A 146 14.53 8.07 -26.70
C GLN A 146 14.67 9.35 -25.87
N ARG A 147 14.69 9.23 -24.54
CA ARG A 147 14.62 10.39 -23.62
C ARG A 147 15.88 10.56 -22.76
N GLY A 148 16.71 9.53 -22.63
CA GLY A 148 18.01 9.61 -21.98
C GLY A 148 17.96 10.24 -20.59
N GLU A 149 18.81 11.25 -20.39
CA GLU A 149 18.98 11.99 -19.13
C GLU A 149 17.71 12.68 -18.60
N LYS A 150 16.67 12.86 -19.44
CA LYS A 150 15.37 13.36 -18.96
C LYS A 150 14.64 12.37 -18.05
N CYS A 151 14.92 11.08 -18.20
CA CYS A 151 14.24 10.00 -17.49
C CYS A 151 15.11 9.29 -16.46
N PHE A 152 16.43 9.32 -16.59
CA PHE A 152 17.33 8.73 -15.60
C PHE A 152 18.59 9.56 -15.40
N GLY A 153 19.27 9.36 -14.28
CA GLY A 153 20.58 9.95 -14.03
C GLY A 153 21.07 9.71 -12.61
N THR A 154 22.38 9.83 -12.43
CA THR A 154 23.07 9.63 -11.15
C THR A 154 24.05 10.77 -10.90
N ALA A 155 23.82 11.56 -9.85
CA ALA A 155 24.78 12.57 -9.41
C ALA A 155 26.04 11.90 -8.87
N PRO A 156 27.24 12.52 -8.99
CA PRO A 156 28.49 11.92 -8.53
C PRO A 156 28.45 11.45 -7.07
N GLU A 157 27.86 12.25 -6.19
CA GLU A 157 27.73 11.93 -4.75
C GLU A 157 26.72 10.80 -4.44
N ALA A 158 25.87 10.42 -5.40
CA ALA A 158 24.91 9.32 -5.27
C ALA A 158 25.38 8.02 -5.94
N MET A 159 26.54 8.03 -6.60
CA MET A 159 27.03 6.90 -7.40
C MET A 159 27.18 5.62 -6.57
N ASP A 160 27.75 5.71 -5.36
CA ASP A 160 27.91 4.55 -4.48
C ASP A 160 26.56 3.93 -4.08
N GLY A 161 25.55 4.77 -3.85
CA GLY A 161 24.18 4.33 -3.54
C GLY A 161 23.47 3.71 -4.73
N ALA A 162 23.66 4.26 -5.94
CA ALA A 162 23.11 3.69 -7.16
C ALA A 162 23.75 2.33 -7.52
N ILE A 163 25.07 2.21 -7.35
CA ILE A 163 25.79 0.94 -7.52
C ILE A 163 25.32 -0.09 -6.47
N GLU A 164 25.20 0.29 -5.21
CA GLU A 164 24.71 -0.61 -4.16
C GLU A 164 23.27 -1.08 -4.44
N LEU A 165 22.38 -0.20 -4.91
CA LEU A 165 21.04 -0.58 -5.34
C LEU A 165 21.11 -1.64 -6.45
N LEU A 166 21.95 -1.41 -7.46
CA LEU A 166 22.09 -2.34 -8.58
C LEU A 166 22.65 -3.70 -8.13
N GLU A 167 23.62 -3.73 -7.23
CA GLU A 167 24.14 -4.97 -6.61
C GLU A 167 23.06 -5.71 -5.80
N GLU A 168 22.26 -4.99 -5.03
CA GLU A 168 21.15 -5.54 -4.26
C GLU A 168 20.09 -6.17 -5.17
N LEU A 169 19.76 -5.53 -6.29
CA LEU A 169 18.86 -6.09 -7.31
C LEU A 169 19.48 -7.33 -7.99
N CYS A 170 20.77 -7.28 -8.34
CA CYS A 170 21.48 -8.41 -8.95
C CYS A 170 21.58 -9.63 -8.03
N THR A 171 21.40 -9.43 -6.72
CA THR A 171 21.33 -10.52 -5.74
C THR A 171 19.89 -10.94 -5.47
N TYR A 172 18.96 -9.99 -5.28
CA TYR A 172 17.55 -10.27 -4.98
C TYR A 172 16.81 -10.97 -6.13
N LEU A 173 16.99 -10.51 -7.37
CA LEU A 173 16.19 -10.98 -8.49
C LEU A 173 16.44 -12.45 -8.84
N PRO A 174 17.68 -12.97 -8.87
CA PRO A 174 17.91 -14.40 -9.07
C PRO A 174 17.44 -15.27 -7.89
N GLU A 175 17.45 -14.76 -6.65
CA GLU A 175 16.89 -15.45 -5.49
C GLU A 175 15.37 -15.59 -5.60
N ARG A 176 14.68 -14.47 -5.90
CA ARG A 176 13.22 -14.38 -5.91
C ARG A 176 12.59 -14.94 -7.18
N TYR A 177 13.22 -14.73 -8.34
CA TYR A 177 12.72 -15.08 -9.68
C TYR A 177 13.77 -15.88 -10.49
N PRO A 178 14.22 -17.05 -10.00
CA PRO A 178 15.30 -17.84 -10.63
C PRO A 178 14.96 -18.36 -12.03
N ALA A 179 13.67 -18.49 -12.37
CA ALA A 179 13.23 -18.88 -13.71
C ALA A 179 13.60 -17.81 -14.76
N MET A 180 13.70 -16.55 -14.35
CA MET A 180 13.90 -15.40 -15.22
C MET A 180 15.30 -14.82 -15.13
N PHE A 181 15.84 -14.72 -13.92
CA PHE A 181 17.15 -14.11 -13.69
C PHE A 181 18.18 -15.13 -13.25
N GLU A 182 19.40 -14.94 -13.74
CA GLU A 182 20.57 -15.72 -13.36
C GLU A 182 21.69 -14.79 -12.94
N LYS A 183 22.30 -15.06 -11.79
CA LYS A 183 23.49 -14.33 -11.36
C LYS A 183 24.69 -14.77 -12.19
N THR A 184 25.38 -13.82 -12.80
CA THR A 184 26.62 -14.09 -13.55
C THR A 184 27.84 -13.71 -12.70
N PRO A 185 29.07 -14.11 -13.08
CA PRO A 185 30.28 -13.70 -12.36
C PRO A 185 30.47 -12.17 -12.27
N THR A 186 29.92 -11.42 -13.23
CA THR A 186 30.12 -9.97 -13.37
C THR A 186 28.82 -9.17 -13.22
N GLY A 187 27.69 -9.81 -12.92
CA GLY A 187 26.40 -9.15 -12.72
C GLY A 187 25.20 -10.09 -12.84
N ILE A 188 24.32 -9.83 -13.81
CA ILE A 188 23.04 -10.53 -13.95
C ILE A 188 22.67 -10.74 -15.42
N ALA A 189 22.08 -11.90 -15.71
CA ALA A 189 21.44 -12.20 -16.97
C ALA A 189 19.92 -12.26 -16.79
N ASN A 190 19.19 -11.59 -17.68
CA ASN A 190 17.76 -11.71 -17.83
C ASN A 190 17.46 -12.68 -18.98
N LYS A 191 17.09 -13.91 -18.64
CA LYS A 191 16.87 -15.00 -19.60
C LYS A 191 15.63 -14.78 -20.46
N VAL A 192 14.70 -13.94 -20.01
CA VAL A 192 13.46 -13.67 -20.73
C VAL A 192 13.65 -12.58 -21.78
N THR A 193 14.51 -11.58 -21.52
CA THR A 193 14.84 -10.52 -22.51
C THR A 193 16.11 -10.81 -23.30
N ASN A 194 16.86 -11.86 -22.95
CA ASN A 194 18.18 -12.21 -23.48
C ASN A 194 19.23 -11.10 -23.29
N GLU A 195 19.11 -10.32 -22.21
CA GLU A 195 20.09 -9.29 -21.87
C GLU A 195 21.01 -9.76 -20.75
N THR A 196 22.27 -9.33 -20.80
CA THR A 196 23.25 -9.56 -19.73
C THR A 196 23.91 -8.25 -19.37
N PHE A 197 24.01 -7.99 -18.07
CA PHE A 197 24.46 -6.74 -17.52
C PHE A 197 25.72 -6.97 -16.68
N ASN A 198 26.82 -6.34 -17.10
CA ASN A 198 28.05 -6.31 -16.32
C ASN A 198 28.03 -5.09 -15.39
N ILE A 199 27.99 -5.34 -14.09
CA ILE A 199 27.94 -4.29 -13.05
C ILE A 199 29.28 -4.12 -12.33
N THR A 200 30.30 -4.89 -12.72
CA THR A 200 31.65 -4.91 -12.11
C THR A 200 32.68 -4.15 -12.94
N GLN A 201 32.46 -4.01 -14.25
CA GLN A 201 33.32 -3.22 -15.13
C GLN A 201 33.37 -1.75 -14.69
N ARG A 202 34.55 -1.13 -14.79
CA ARG A 202 34.75 0.31 -14.51
C ARG A 202 35.50 0.98 -15.68
N PRO A 203 34.99 2.12 -16.21
CA PRO A 203 33.68 2.72 -15.91
C PRO A 203 32.53 1.75 -16.26
N LEU A 204 31.37 1.93 -15.61
CA LEU A 204 30.20 1.13 -15.94
C LEU A 204 29.83 1.35 -17.42
N PRO A 205 29.34 0.31 -18.14
CA PRO A 205 28.94 0.45 -19.53
C PRO A 205 27.80 1.47 -19.74
N GLU A 206 26.96 1.66 -18.74
CA GLU A 206 25.83 2.59 -18.73
C GLU A 206 25.60 3.13 -17.31
N ASP A 207 24.75 4.16 -17.18
CA ASP A 207 24.34 4.67 -15.88
C ASP A 207 23.65 3.57 -15.05
N PRO A 208 24.03 3.37 -13.77
CA PRO A 208 23.50 2.28 -12.95
C PRO A 208 21.98 2.34 -12.76
N MET A 209 21.36 3.52 -12.81
CA MET A 209 19.91 3.66 -12.70
C MET A 209 19.20 3.22 -13.99
N ALA A 210 19.81 3.43 -15.15
CA ALA A 210 19.30 2.89 -16.42
C ALA A 210 19.35 1.35 -16.41
N THR A 211 20.45 0.75 -15.94
CA THR A 211 20.54 -0.71 -15.76
C THR A 211 19.48 -1.22 -14.79
N ALA A 212 19.42 -0.64 -13.58
CA ALA A 212 18.49 -1.06 -12.54
C ALA A 212 17.04 -0.98 -13.02
N ALA A 213 16.69 0.06 -13.77
CA ALA A 213 15.38 0.22 -14.36
C ALA A 213 15.02 -0.87 -15.38
N ARG A 214 15.97 -1.40 -16.15
CA ARG A 214 15.69 -2.51 -17.08
C ARG A 214 15.43 -3.84 -16.36
N LEU A 215 15.87 -3.98 -15.11
CA LEU A 215 15.68 -5.20 -14.32
C LEU A 215 14.31 -5.30 -13.64
N VAL A 216 13.61 -4.19 -13.40
CA VAL A 216 12.37 -4.16 -12.60
C VAL A 216 11.24 -3.36 -13.28
N GLN A 217 9.99 -3.68 -12.94
CA GLN A 217 8.81 -2.91 -13.40
C GLN A 217 8.65 -1.57 -12.68
N ASP A 218 9.22 -1.43 -11.49
CA ASP A 218 9.20 -0.21 -10.68
C ASP A 218 9.99 0.94 -11.33
N ASP A 219 9.52 2.17 -11.18
CA ASP A 219 10.41 3.34 -11.25
C ASP A 219 11.24 3.45 -9.96
N LEU A 220 12.43 4.03 -10.06
CA LEU A 220 13.43 4.03 -8.98
C LEU A 220 13.88 5.46 -8.67
N ALA A 221 13.91 5.82 -7.39
CA ALA A 221 14.45 7.07 -6.90
C ALA A 221 15.40 6.81 -5.72
N VAL A 222 16.51 7.55 -5.67
CA VAL A 222 17.55 7.44 -4.66
C VAL A 222 17.69 8.77 -3.96
N MET A 223 17.42 8.76 -2.65
CA MET A 223 17.47 9.91 -1.78
C MET A 223 18.71 9.86 -0.89
N ILE A 224 19.52 10.92 -0.93
CA ILE A 224 20.75 11.03 -0.13
C ILE A 224 20.58 12.18 0.88
N GLU A 225 20.99 11.95 2.12
CA GLU A 225 21.04 13.00 3.14
C GLU A 225 22.31 13.84 2.97
N ARG A 226 22.19 15.16 2.97
CA ARG A 226 23.33 16.08 2.96
C ARG A 226 23.61 16.64 4.36
N ALA A 227 24.70 17.41 4.48
CA ALA A 227 25.16 17.99 5.74
C ALA A 227 24.15 18.95 6.41
N ASP A 228 23.19 19.47 5.65
CA ASP A 228 22.07 20.27 6.17
C ASP A 228 20.97 19.41 6.85
N GLY A 229 21.05 18.08 6.75
CA GLY A 229 20.07 17.13 7.30
C GLY A 229 18.86 16.90 6.40
N GLU A 230 18.86 17.48 5.21
CA GLU A 230 17.81 17.31 4.22
C GLU A 230 18.13 16.16 3.27
N TYR A 231 17.09 15.51 2.75
CA TYR A 231 17.21 14.44 1.77
C TYR A 231 16.99 14.98 0.36
N TYR A 232 17.85 14.62 -0.58
CA TYR A 232 17.82 15.11 -1.96
C TYR A 232 17.65 13.97 -2.95
N LEU A 233 16.86 14.17 -4.00
CA LEU A 233 16.75 13.23 -5.12
C LEU A 233 17.97 13.35 -6.02
N LEU A 234 18.93 12.43 -5.88
CA LEU A 234 20.24 12.55 -6.54
C LEU A 234 20.59 11.38 -7.45
N ALA A 235 19.80 10.32 -7.45
CA ALA A 235 19.79 9.37 -8.56
C ALA A 235 18.38 8.88 -8.81
N GLY A 236 18.06 8.52 -10.05
CA GLY A 236 16.73 8.06 -10.39
C GLY A 236 16.63 7.45 -11.78
N ALA A 237 15.60 6.65 -11.98
CA ALA A 237 15.09 6.25 -13.27
C ALA A 237 13.56 6.27 -13.19
N ILE A 238 12.98 7.36 -13.69
CA ILE A 238 11.56 7.69 -13.64
C ILE A 238 11.05 7.66 -15.09
N LEU A 239 10.53 6.50 -15.48
CA LEU A 239 10.19 6.17 -16.85
C LEU A 239 8.68 6.00 -17.02
N LEU A 240 7.96 5.67 -15.94
CA LEU A 240 6.55 5.30 -15.96
C LEU A 240 5.71 6.11 -14.93
N ALA A 241 6.20 7.27 -14.49
CA ALA A 241 5.57 8.10 -13.46
C ALA A 241 4.19 8.66 -13.82
N GLY A 242 3.88 8.79 -15.11
CA GLY A 242 2.58 9.27 -15.59
C GLY A 242 2.32 10.77 -15.41
N PHE A 243 2.72 11.37 -14.28
CA PHE A 243 2.29 12.72 -13.89
C PHE A 243 3.42 13.68 -13.46
N TRP A 244 4.67 13.24 -13.45
CA TRP A 244 5.82 14.07 -13.08
C TRP A 244 7.09 13.57 -13.75
N ARG A 245 8.09 14.45 -13.84
CA ARG A 245 9.34 14.21 -14.57
C ARG A 245 10.53 14.21 -13.62
N LEU A 246 11.51 13.36 -13.86
CA LEU A 246 12.77 13.39 -13.10
C LEU A 246 13.46 14.74 -13.24
N SER A 247 13.53 15.29 -14.46
CA SER A 247 14.17 16.57 -14.77
C SER A 247 13.66 17.74 -13.91
N ASP A 248 12.39 17.71 -13.52
CA ASP A 248 11.78 18.79 -12.73
C ASP A 248 12.16 18.69 -11.25
N LYS A 249 12.57 17.50 -10.79
CA LYS A 249 12.72 17.14 -9.38
C LYS A 249 14.15 16.76 -8.99
N PHE A 250 15.00 16.49 -9.98
CA PHE A 250 16.38 16.08 -9.76
C PHE A 250 17.16 17.18 -9.04
N GLY A 251 17.94 16.82 -8.01
CA GLY A 251 18.68 17.75 -7.19
C GLY A 251 17.85 18.52 -6.16
N MET A 252 16.52 18.35 -6.12
CA MET A 252 15.66 19.04 -5.14
C MET A 252 15.64 18.33 -3.79
N ARG A 253 15.36 19.10 -2.73
CA ARG A 253 15.06 18.58 -1.40
C ARG A 253 13.74 17.82 -1.42
N LEU A 254 13.62 16.81 -0.55
CA LEU A 254 12.40 16.03 -0.39
C LEU A 254 11.19 16.92 -0.10
N SER A 255 11.35 17.95 0.73
CA SER A 255 10.32 18.96 1.03
C SER A 255 9.93 19.79 -0.19
N ASP A 256 10.91 20.24 -0.97
CA ASP A 256 10.67 21.04 -2.16
C ASP A 256 10.00 20.22 -3.27
N ILE A 257 10.33 18.93 -3.42
CA ILE A 257 9.68 18.02 -4.38
C ILE A 257 8.17 17.97 -4.12
N HIS A 258 7.77 17.83 -2.85
CA HIS A 258 6.36 17.72 -2.46
C HIS A 258 5.64 19.08 -2.48
N THR A 259 6.34 20.15 -2.08
CA THR A 259 5.77 21.51 -2.11
C THR A 259 5.55 22.00 -3.54
N SER A 260 6.55 21.84 -4.41
CA SER A 260 6.43 22.22 -5.84
C SER A 260 5.51 21.29 -6.64
N GLY A 261 5.17 20.12 -6.10
CA GLY A 261 4.16 19.24 -6.64
C GLY A 261 2.76 19.50 -6.10
N ASP A 262 2.55 20.57 -5.31
CA ASP A 262 1.27 20.92 -4.69
C ASP A 262 0.60 19.77 -3.93
N VAL A 263 1.40 18.93 -3.24
CA VAL A 263 0.88 17.81 -2.47
C VAL A 263 -0.03 18.35 -1.35
N PRO A 264 -1.32 17.95 -1.30
CA PRO A 264 -2.26 18.48 -0.33
C PRO A 264 -1.83 18.27 1.12
N GLN A 265 -1.95 19.32 1.94
CA GLN A 265 -1.68 19.30 3.39
C GLN A 265 -0.24 18.90 3.73
N TYR A 266 0.70 19.04 2.79
CA TYR A 266 2.06 18.56 2.96
C TYR A 266 2.78 19.28 4.10
N LYS A 267 2.89 20.61 4.04
CA LYS A 267 3.60 21.42 5.03
C LYS A 267 2.99 21.28 6.43
N GLU A 268 1.67 21.23 6.50
CA GLU A 268 0.93 21.24 7.76
C GLU A 268 0.89 19.87 8.44
N LYS A 269 0.81 18.77 7.66
CA LYS A 269 0.56 17.43 8.21
C LYS A 269 1.62 16.38 7.91
N LEU A 270 2.36 16.49 6.82
CA LEU A 270 3.24 15.41 6.35
C LEU A 270 4.72 15.70 6.53
N GLU A 271 5.17 16.92 6.24
CA GLU A 271 6.58 17.27 6.10
C GLU A 271 7.43 16.85 7.30
N LYS A 272 7.09 17.34 8.49
CA LYS A 272 7.81 17.01 9.73
C LYS A 272 7.80 15.50 10.00
N GLY A 273 6.68 14.83 9.77
CA GLY A 273 6.55 13.39 9.97
C GLY A 273 7.45 12.59 9.03
N MET A 274 7.46 12.99 7.76
CA MET A 274 8.24 12.35 6.69
C MET A 274 9.73 12.58 6.87
N MET A 275 10.18 13.81 7.13
CA MET A 275 11.59 14.12 7.37
C MET A 275 12.15 13.32 8.56
N ASN A 276 11.39 13.28 9.66
CA ASN A 276 11.75 12.47 10.82
C ASN A 276 11.73 10.96 10.51
N PHE A 277 10.82 10.50 9.65
CA PHE A 277 10.77 9.11 9.23
C PHE A 277 12.01 8.75 8.42
N PHE A 278 12.33 9.51 7.38
CA PHE A 278 13.51 9.29 6.53
C PHE A 278 14.76 9.18 7.39
N ARG A 279 15.02 10.17 8.26
CA ARG A 279 16.21 10.17 9.11
C ARG A 279 16.32 8.96 10.04
N ARG A 280 15.20 8.41 10.51
CA ARG A 280 15.13 7.26 11.43
C ARG A 280 15.07 5.89 10.75
N LEU A 281 14.74 5.84 9.46
CA LEU A 281 14.61 4.60 8.71
C LEU A 281 15.89 3.78 8.82
N LYS A 282 15.80 2.56 9.36
CA LYS A 282 16.94 1.64 9.49
C LYS A 282 17.02 0.69 8.29
N PRO A 283 18.23 0.18 7.93
CA PRO A 283 18.37 -0.79 6.85
C PRO A 283 17.51 -2.04 6.98
N GLU A 284 17.27 -2.50 8.21
CA GLU A 284 16.49 -3.69 8.55
C GLU A 284 14.97 -3.47 8.66
N GLU A 285 14.50 -2.22 8.57
CA GLU A 285 13.08 -1.85 8.72
C GLU A 285 12.47 -1.23 7.44
N PRO A 286 12.50 -1.92 6.28
CA PRO A 286 11.88 -1.39 5.08
C PRO A 286 10.35 -1.29 5.24
N VAL A 287 9.76 -0.34 4.52
CA VAL A 287 8.33 -0.05 4.57
C VAL A 287 7.70 -0.02 3.19
N LEU A 288 6.39 -0.22 3.16
CA LEU A 288 5.54 -0.06 1.99
C LEU A 288 4.47 0.99 2.26
N ARG A 289 3.99 1.61 1.19
CA ARG A 289 2.72 2.33 1.14
C ARG A 289 2.08 2.12 -0.22
N ASN A 290 0.81 2.49 -0.32
CA ASN A 290 0.14 2.56 -1.60
C ASN A 290 -0.38 3.97 -1.84
N ASN A 291 -0.44 4.34 -3.11
CA ASN A 291 -1.08 5.54 -3.60
C ASN A 291 -1.93 5.17 -4.82
N TYR A 292 -2.85 6.03 -5.22
CA TYR A 292 -3.62 5.82 -6.44
C TYR A 292 -4.09 7.14 -7.06
N PHE A 293 -4.33 7.10 -8.37
CA PHE A 293 -4.88 8.18 -9.16
C PHE A 293 -5.87 7.61 -10.18
N ILE A 294 -6.70 8.49 -10.71
CA ILE A 294 -7.44 8.22 -11.94
C ILE A 294 -6.71 8.95 -13.07
N GLN A 295 -6.46 8.25 -14.15
CA GLN A 295 -5.92 8.79 -15.38
C GLN A 295 -7.01 8.72 -16.46
N VAL A 296 -7.12 9.74 -17.31
CA VAL A 296 -8.17 9.81 -18.36
C VAL A 296 -7.60 9.56 -19.76
N ASP A 297 -6.58 8.72 -19.79
CA ASP A 297 -5.96 8.15 -20.98
C ASP A 297 -5.27 6.82 -20.67
N ASP A 298 -4.87 6.10 -21.71
CA ASP A 298 -4.29 4.76 -21.68
C ASP A 298 -2.75 4.73 -21.71
N SER A 299 -2.11 5.90 -21.64
CA SER A 299 -0.66 6.04 -21.77
C SER A 299 0.02 5.84 -20.41
N LEU A 300 0.47 4.61 -20.15
CA LEU A 300 1.21 4.26 -18.93
C LEU A 300 2.41 5.18 -18.65
N PRO A 301 3.30 5.49 -19.62
CA PRO A 301 4.52 6.21 -19.30
C PRO A 301 4.30 7.68 -18.93
N TRP A 302 3.41 8.34 -19.66
CA TRP A 302 3.08 9.75 -19.50
C TRP A 302 1.62 10.02 -19.85
N SER A 303 0.88 10.62 -18.92
CA SER A 303 -0.51 11.03 -19.11
C SER A 303 -0.54 12.27 -20.00
N HIS A 304 -1.00 12.12 -21.24
CA HIS A 304 -1.21 13.29 -22.11
C HIS A 304 -2.38 14.17 -21.65
N SER A 305 -3.19 13.70 -20.69
CA SER A 305 -4.26 14.48 -20.07
C SER A 305 -3.74 15.68 -19.24
N ILE A 306 -2.46 15.68 -18.85
CA ILE A 306 -1.83 16.82 -18.18
C ILE A 306 -0.95 17.66 -19.13
N GLY A 307 -1.07 17.42 -20.43
CA GLY A 307 -0.32 18.10 -21.48
C GLY A 307 0.85 17.28 -22.01
N PRO A 308 1.55 17.78 -23.05
CA PRO A 308 2.75 17.13 -23.58
C PRO A 308 3.85 17.02 -22.53
N GLU A 309 4.61 15.92 -22.53
CA GLU A 309 5.67 15.69 -21.53
C GLU A 309 6.78 16.74 -21.56
N ASP A 310 7.07 17.31 -22.74
CA ASP A 310 8.10 18.34 -22.92
C ASP A 310 7.55 19.77 -22.78
N ALA A 311 6.30 19.96 -22.36
CA ALA A 311 5.74 21.28 -22.06
C ALA A 311 6.41 21.91 -20.83
N GLU A 312 6.57 23.23 -20.78
CA GLU A 312 7.19 23.92 -19.63
C GLU A 312 6.44 23.63 -18.32
N THR A 313 5.11 23.68 -18.38
CA THR A 313 4.20 23.38 -17.26
C THR A 313 3.23 22.27 -17.65
N VAL A 314 2.83 21.48 -16.66
CA VAL A 314 1.86 20.39 -16.83
C VAL A 314 0.68 20.64 -15.91
N SER A 315 -0.53 20.36 -16.39
CA SER A 315 -1.74 20.69 -15.64
C SER A 315 -2.94 19.91 -16.13
N TRP A 316 -3.76 19.47 -15.18
CA TRP A 316 -5.10 18.94 -15.44
C TRP A 316 -6.00 19.90 -16.22
N ASN A 317 -5.69 21.20 -16.26
CA ASN A 317 -6.45 22.16 -17.07
C ASN A 317 -6.47 21.79 -18.55
N THR A 318 -5.42 21.12 -19.04
CA THR A 318 -5.32 20.63 -20.42
C THR A 318 -6.16 19.38 -20.70
N ALA A 319 -6.63 18.68 -19.65
CA ALA A 319 -7.49 17.52 -19.81
C ALA A 319 -8.84 17.92 -20.39
N GLU A 320 -9.28 17.15 -21.39
CA GLU A 320 -10.68 17.12 -21.82
C GLU A 320 -11.56 16.69 -20.65
N LYS A 321 -12.63 17.44 -20.41
CA LYS A 321 -13.59 17.16 -19.34
C LYS A 321 -14.59 16.12 -19.81
N ASN A 322 -14.93 15.19 -18.93
CA ASN A 322 -15.98 14.18 -19.12
C ASN A 322 -15.76 13.27 -20.35
N LYS A 323 -14.50 12.84 -20.56
CA LYS A 323 -14.21 11.78 -21.54
C LYS A 323 -15.04 10.53 -21.26
N ALA A 324 -15.27 9.72 -22.29
CA ALA A 324 -15.96 8.44 -22.13
C ALA A 324 -15.21 7.51 -21.16
N ILE A 325 -15.96 6.64 -20.46
CA ILE A 325 -15.43 5.80 -19.36
C ILE A 325 -14.31 4.84 -19.81
N GLU A 326 -14.28 4.47 -21.09
CA GLU A 326 -13.25 3.63 -21.71
C GLU A 326 -11.87 4.27 -21.67
N ASN A 327 -11.81 5.61 -21.54
CA ASN A 327 -10.57 6.35 -21.37
C ASN A 327 -10.12 6.46 -19.91
N HIS A 328 -10.89 5.94 -18.95
CA HIS A 328 -10.57 6.07 -17.53
C HIS A 328 -9.78 4.84 -17.06
N PHE A 329 -8.59 5.10 -16.52
CA PHE A 329 -7.68 4.10 -15.99
C PHE A 329 -7.44 4.34 -14.50
N PHE A 330 -7.52 3.25 -13.75
CA PHE A 330 -7.07 3.21 -12.36
C PHE A 330 -5.56 3.00 -12.33
N ARG A 331 -4.85 4.00 -11.83
CA ARG A 331 -3.41 3.95 -11.62
C ARG A 331 -3.14 3.75 -10.14
N SER A 332 -2.67 2.59 -9.74
CA SER A 332 -2.20 2.36 -8.36
C SER A 332 -0.70 2.26 -8.32
N GLU A 333 -0.09 2.86 -7.30
CA GLU A 333 1.33 2.79 -7.05
C GLU A 333 1.55 2.06 -5.73
N ARG A 334 2.26 0.94 -5.79
CA ARG A 334 2.83 0.28 -4.63
C ARG A 334 4.25 0.81 -4.47
N GLN A 335 4.50 1.46 -3.35
CA GLN A 335 5.74 2.17 -3.15
C GLN A 335 6.51 1.56 -1.99
N SER A 336 7.79 1.22 -2.21
CA SER A 336 8.67 0.73 -1.14
C SER A 336 9.70 1.78 -0.76
N LEU A 337 10.00 1.89 0.53
CA LEU A 337 11.13 2.67 1.04
C LEU A 337 12.06 1.77 1.84
N ARG A 338 13.35 1.81 1.49
CA ARG A 338 14.40 1.06 2.19
C ARG A 338 15.67 1.88 2.26
N ARG A 339 16.37 1.81 3.39
CA ARG A 339 17.75 2.32 3.48
C ARG A 339 18.77 1.24 3.10
N LEU A 340 19.76 1.60 2.29
CA LEU A 340 20.88 0.74 1.95
C LEU A 340 21.94 0.73 3.06
N PRO A 341 22.45 -0.44 3.47
CA PRO A 341 23.34 -0.54 4.62
C PRO A 341 24.72 0.08 4.39
N ARG A 342 25.31 0.02 3.20
CA ARG A 342 26.68 0.49 2.94
C ARG A 342 26.74 1.99 2.69
N SER A 343 25.93 2.50 1.76
CA SER A 343 25.90 3.92 1.36
C SER A 343 24.98 4.78 2.24
N GLY A 344 24.00 4.18 2.91
CA GLY A 344 22.98 4.92 3.66
C GLY A 344 21.91 5.58 2.79
N ALA A 345 21.98 5.41 1.47
CA ALA A 345 20.99 5.91 0.53
C ALA A 345 19.59 5.35 0.84
N VAL A 346 18.56 6.17 0.70
CA VAL A 346 17.16 5.73 0.82
C VAL A 346 16.59 5.51 -0.56
N ILE A 347 16.23 4.26 -0.85
CA ILE A 347 15.66 3.83 -2.11
C ILE A 347 14.15 3.91 -2.01
N PHE A 348 13.56 4.56 -2.99
CA PHE A 348 12.12 4.64 -3.20
C PHE A 348 11.78 3.93 -4.52
N THR A 349 11.10 2.80 -4.44
CA THR A 349 10.59 2.09 -5.63
C THR A 349 9.12 2.40 -5.82
N ILE A 350 8.68 2.52 -7.07
CA ILE A 350 7.31 2.91 -7.43
C ILE A 350 6.80 1.91 -8.47
N ARG A 351 6.16 0.83 -8.00
CA ARG A 351 5.49 -0.15 -8.88
C ARG A 351 4.11 0.36 -9.28
N THR A 352 3.97 0.73 -10.56
CA THR A 352 2.70 1.22 -11.12
C THR A 352 1.84 0.10 -11.70
N TYR A 353 0.69 -0.17 -11.11
CA TYR A 353 -0.40 -0.96 -11.69
C TYR A 353 -1.34 -0.03 -12.44
N PHE A 354 -1.70 -0.41 -13.66
CA PHE A 354 -2.44 0.45 -14.57
C PHE A 354 -3.50 -0.36 -15.31
N GLU A 355 -4.75 -0.18 -14.91
CA GLU A 355 -5.88 -1.00 -15.34
C GLU A 355 -7.05 -0.11 -15.79
N PRO A 356 -7.79 -0.46 -16.85
CA PRO A 356 -8.97 0.28 -17.23
C PRO A 356 -10.04 0.16 -16.13
N ILE A 357 -10.76 1.25 -15.86
CA ILE A 357 -11.82 1.27 -14.85
C ILE A 357 -12.88 0.20 -15.15
N THR A 358 -13.19 0.00 -16.43
CA THR A 358 -14.13 -1.02 -16.93
C THR A 358 -13.73 -2.46 -16.57
N ALA A 359 -12.45 -2.72 -16.28
CA ALA A 359 -12.00 -4.02 -15.77
C ALA A 359 -12.15 -4.11 -14.25
N ILE A 360 -11.68 -3.11 -13.49
CA ILE A 360 -11.67 -3.20 -12.02
C ILE A 360 -13.08 -3.17 -11.41
N VAL A 361 -14.06 -2.57 -12.08
CA VAL A 361 -15.46 -2.53 -11.59
C VAL A 361 -16.13 -3.90 -11.55
N LYS A 362 -15.55 -4.91 -12.22
CA LYS A 362 -16.04 -6.29 -12.16
C LYS A 362 -15.68 -6.97 -10.84
N GLU A 363 -14.68 -6.44 -10.14
CA GLU A 363 -14.31 -6.93 -8.81
C GLU A 363 -15.40 -6.56 -7.79
N PRO A 364 -15.92 -7.52 -7.02
CA PRO A 364 -16.92 -7.24 -5.99
C PRO A 364 -16.48 -6.10 -5.06
N TYR A 365 -17.43 -5.26 -4.67
CA TYR A 365 -17.24 -4.13 -3.74
C TYR A 365 -16.42 -2.94 -4.28
N VAL A 366 -15.56 -3.13 -5.27
CA VAL A 366 -14.69 -2.08 -5.82
C VAL A 366 -15.45 -0.84 -6.30
N PRO A 367 -16.52 -0.94 -7.12
CA PRO A 367 -17.22 0.25 -7.61
C PRO A 367 -17.75 1.15 -6.49
N GLY A 368 -18.45 0.56 -5.52
CA GLY A 368 -19.05 1.29 -4.40
C GLY A 368 -17.98 1.93 -3.49
N ARG A 369 -16.92 1.17 -3.18
CA ARG A 369 -15.82 1.66 -2.34
C ARG A 369 -15.03 2.78 -3.02
N LEU A 370 -14.74 2.66 -4.32
CA LEU A 370 -14.04 3.69 -5.08
C LEU A 370 -14.88 4.96 -5.20
N ALA A 371 -16.17 4.83 -5.51
CA ALA A 371 -17.07 5.98 -5.59
C ALA A 371 -17.18 6.71 -4.24
N SER A 372 -17.33 5.96 -3.14
CA SER A 372 -17.33 6.51 -1.78
C SER A 372 -16.02 7.26 -1.46
N ALA A 373 -14.88 6.66 -1.81
CA ALA A 373 -13.57 7.27 -1.60
C ALA A 373 -13.43 8.60 -2.34
N ILE A 374 -13.77 8.64 -3.64
CA ILE A 374 -13.69 9.84 -4.48
C ILE A 374 -14.62 10.94 -3.96
N ARG A 375 -15.81 10.58 -3.48
CA ARG A 375 -16.74 11.53 -2.85
C ARG A 375 -16.19 12.12 -1.55
N SER A 376 -15.38 11.36 -0.81
CA SER A 376 -14.82 11.78 0.48
C SER A 376 -13.59 12.69 0.40
N TRP A 377 -13.02 12.87 -0.79
CA TRP A 377 -11.87 13.76 -0.98
C TRP A 377 -12.26 15.23 -0.69
N GLY A 378 -11.43 15.91 0.11
CA GLY A 378 -11.51 17.37 0.27
C GLY A 378 -11.16 18.10 -1.02
N ASP A 379 -11.42 19.41 -1.06
CA ASP A 379 -11.24 20.24 -2.26
C ASP A 379 -9.79 20.28 -2.75
N ASP A 380 -8.84 20.29 -1.81
CA ASP A 380 -7.41 20.27 -2.09
C ASP A 380 -6.97 18.97 -2.80
N VAL A 381 -7.35 17.81 -2.25
CA VAL A 381 -7.11 16.49 -2.85
C VAL A 381 -7.84 16.37 -4.19
N SER A 382 -9.06 16.87 -4.27
CA SER A 382 -9.87 16.86 -5.49
C SER A 382 -9.21 17.64 -6.62
N ARG A 383 -8.72 18.86 -6.36
CA ARG A 383 -7.97 19.65 -7.36
C ARG A 383 -6.67 18.98 -7.75
N TYR A 384 -5.87 18.54 -6.77
CA TYR A 384 -4.59 17.88 -7.01
C TYR A 384 -4.72 16.63 -7.89
N LYS A 385 -5.77 15.82 -7.68
CA LYS A 385 -6.06 14.62 -8.46
C LYS A 385 -6.90 14.88 -9.72
N GLY A 386 -7.16 16.13 -10.09
CA GLY A 386 -7.90 16.48 -11.29
C GLY A 386 -9.37 16.06 -11.30
N LYS A 387 -9.99 15.85 -10.12
CA LYS A 387 -11.35 15.28 -9.96
C LYS A 387 -12.39 15.94 -10.86
N GLU A 388 -12.33 17.27 -11.02
CA GLU A 388 -13.27 18.04 -11.84
C GLU A 388 -13.34 17.56 -13.30
N LYS A 389 -12.26 16.94 -13.81
CA LYS A 389 -12.15 16.52 -15.20
C LYS A 389 -12.88 15.23 -15.51
N TYR A 390 -13.12 14.38 -14.50
CA TYR A 390 -13.62 13.02 -14.72
C TYR A 390 -14.72 12.56 -13.77
N ALA A 391 -14.92 13.25 -12.64
CA ALA A 391 -15.75 12.70 -11.57
C ALA A 391 -17.22 12.51 -11.96
N GLU A 392 -17.76 13.31 -12.88
CA GLU A 392 -19.15 13.17 -13.32
C GLU A 392 -19.38 11.80 -13.99
N VAL A 393 -18.67 11.55 -15.10
CA VAL A 393 -18.74 10.28 -15.85
C VAL A 393 -18.31 9.10 -14.98
N LEU A 394 -17.22 9.27 -14.22
CA LEU A 394 -16.69 8.19 -13.39
C LEU A 394 -17.66 7.80 -12.27
N LEU A 395 -18.20 8.77 -11.51
CA LEU A 395 -19.07 8.46 -10.39
C LEU A 395 -20.41 7.87 -10.84
N GLU A 396 -20.98 8.37 -11.94
CA GLU A 396 -22.19 7.80 -12.53
C GLU A 396 -21.97 6.32 -12.90
N TYR A 397 -20.87 6.02 -13.60
CA TYR A 397 -20.54 4.65 -13.99
C TYR A 397 -20.28 3.74 -12.78
N LEU A 398 -19.53 4.22 -11.77
CA LEU A 398 -19.24 3.44 -10.57
C LEU A 398 -20.50 3.15 -9.76
N ASP A 399 -21.43 4.11 -9.64
CA ASP A 399 -22.71 3.90 -8.97
C ASP A 399 -23.57 2.89 -9.70
N GLN A 400 -23.67 3.00 -11.03
CA GLN A 400 -24.38 2.01 -11.85
C GLN A 400 -23.82 0.61 -11.61
N LYS A 401 -22.49 0.45 -11.68
CA LYS A 401 -21.84 -0.85 -11.47
C LYS A 401 -21.99 -1.37 -10.05
N HIS A 402 -21.99 -0.48 -9.06
CA HIS A 402 -22.28 -0.86 -7.68
C HIS A 402 -23.73 -1.37 -7.52
N GLN A 403 -24.71 -0.67 -8.09
CA GLN A 403 -26.11 -1.09 -8.08
C GLN A 403 -26.32 -2.43 -8.79
N GLU A 404 -25.65 -2.65 -9.93
CA GLU A 404 -25.65 -3.95 -10.62
C GLU A 404 -25.11 -5.07 -9.72
N GLN A 405 -24.00 -4.84 -8.99
CA GLN A 405 -23.47 -5.84 -8.06
C GLN A 405 -24.45 -6.15 -6.92
N VAL A 406 -25.08 -5.13 -6.34
CA VAL A 406 -26.07 -5.29 -5.27
C VAL A 406 -27.32 -6.01 -5.77
N ALA A 407 -27.83 -5.66 -6.95
CA ALA A 407 -28.97 -6.33 -7.57
C ALA A 407 -28.68 -7.81 -7.87
N ASN A 408 -27.42 -8.15 -8.15
CA ASN A 408 -26.94 -9.52 -8.33
C ASN A 408 -26.60 -10.25 -7.01
N GLY A 409 -26.99 -9.69 -5.86
CA GLY A 409 -26.89 -10.34 -4.55
C GLY A 409 -25.62 -10.03 -3.75
N LEU A 410 -24.85 -9.00 -4.12
CA LEU A 410 -23.71 -8.56 -3.30
C LEU A 410 -24.19 -8.00 -1.95
N GLU A 411 -23.81 -8.66 -0.86
CA GLU A 411 -24.07 -8.20 0.51
C GLU A 411 -22.98 -7.21 0.96
N VAL A 412 -23.27 -5.91 0.88
CA VAL A 412 -22.32 -4.81 1.17
C VAL A 412 -21.72 -4.91 2.58
N GLU A 413 -22.55 -5.23 3.58
CA GLU A 413 -22.13 -5.32 4.99
C GLU A 413 -21.09 -6.42 5.27
N LYS A 414 -20.93 -7.38 4.35
CA LYS A 414 -19.97 -8.48 4.49
C LYS A 414 -18.59 -8.16 3.95
N GLU A 415 -18.39 -6.99 3.34
CA GLU A 415 -17.11 -6.65 2.72
C GLU A 415 -15.94 -6.77 3.71
N ASP A 416 -16.09 -6.25 4.92
CA ASP A 416 -15.02 -6.28 5.93
C ASP A 416 -14.63 -7.70 6.36
N GLU A 417 -15.50 -8.69 6.16
CA GLU A 417 -15.20 -10.09 6.45
C GLU A 417 -14.36 -10.75 5.36
N VAL A 418 -14.53 -10.32 4.10
CA VAL A 418 -13.84 -10.86 2.93
C VAL A 418 -12.62 -10.05 2.51
N ARG A 419 -12.60 -8.76 2.87
CA ARG A 419 -11.53 -7.82 2.54
C ARG A 419 -10.25 -8.18 3.28
N LYS A 420 -9.29 -8.69 2.53
CA LYS A 420 -7.92 -8.97 3.00
C LYS A 420 -6.94 -8.22 2.13
N TYR A 421 -5.80 -7.86 2.73
CA TYR A 421 -4.68 -7.34 1.95
C TYR A 421 -4.27 -8.37 0.87
N PRO A 422 -3.89 -7.96 -0.36
CA PRO A 422 -3.57 -6.61 -0.85
C PRO A 422 -4.78 -5.67 -0.84
N LEU A 423 -4.66 -4.56 -0.11
CA LEU A 423 -5.71 -3.56 -0.08
C LEU A 423 -5.64 -2.69 -1.29
#